data_AF-A0A9P8NCX9-F1
#
_entry.id   AF-A0A9P8NCX9-F1
#
_cell.length_a   1.000
_cell.length_b   1.000
_cell.length_c   1.000
_cell.angle_alpha   90.00
_cell.angle_beta   90.00
_cell.angle_gamma   90.00
#
_symmetry.space_group_name_H-M   'P 1'
#
loop_
_entity.id
_entity.type
_entity.pdbx_description
1 polymer ?
#
loop_
_entity_poly.entity_id
_entity_poly.type
_entity_poly.pdbx_seq_one_letter_code
_entity_poly.pdbx_strand_id
1 'polypeptide(L)'
;MSAADTRLPPERLGRGQGRFPPSLSGVRIPSAVRYCEAMIRLLCLDSESPREPYWMAILTYLLEYVDETDIFQKNWLREGYRQFYEAMKQGDPEMYLHLRTLRDVFIKSSV
;
A
#
# COMPACT_ATOMS: atom_id res chain seq x y z
N MET A 1 -1.89 -2.35 13.07
CA MET A 1 -3.35 -2.31 13.31
C MET A 1 -3.75 -3.69 13.82
N SER A 2 -4.66 -3.79 14.78
CA SER A 2 -5.12 -5.09 15.31
C SER A 2 -6.34 -5.56 14.53
N ALA A 3 -6.52 -6.87 14.34
CA ALA A 3 -7.77 -7.42 13.80
C ALA A 3 -8.99 -7.15 14.71
N ALA A 4 -8.76 -6.77 15.96
CA ALA A 4 -9.78 -6.34 16.92
C ALA A 4 -9.94 -4.81 17.00
N ASP A 5 -9.44 -4.05 16.01
CA ASP A 5 -9.58 -2.58 15.98
C ASP A 5 -11.04 -2.18 15.72
N THR A 6 -11.66 -1.50 16.69
CA THR A 6 -13.08 -1.13 16.68
C THR A 6 -13.42 -0.05 15.66
N ARG A 7 -12.41 0.57 15.02
CA ARG A 7 -12.63 1.51 13.89
C ARG A 7 -12.90 0.78 12.57
N LEU A 8 -12.62 -0.52 12.50
CA LEU A 8 -12.95 -1.32 11.32
C LEU A 8 -14.47 -1.47 11.19
N PRO A 9 -15.02 -1.58 9.97
CA PRO A 9 -16.45 -1.77 9.76
C PRO A 9 -16.96 -3.01 10.52
N PRO A 10 -18.18 -2.96 11.08
CA PRO A 10 -18.76 -4.10 11.77
C PRO A 10 -18.95 -5.28 10.82
N GLU A 11 -19.02 -6.47 11.40
CA GLU A 11 -19.30 -7.71 10.68
C GLU A 11 -20.51 -7.59 9.74
N ARG A 12 -20.40 -8.20 8.55
CA ARG A 12 -21.48 -8.28 7.56
C ARG A 12 -21.45 -9.66 6.93
N LEU A 13 -22.62 -10.19 6.55
CA LEU A 13 -22.73 -11.44 5.80
C LEU A 13 -21.75 -11.41 4.60
N GLY A 14 -20.84 -12.39 4.53
CA GLY A 14 -19.77 -12.45 3.52
C GLY A 14 -18.38 -11.94 3.97
N ARG A 15 -18.27 -11.32 5.15
CA ARG A 15 -17.00 -11.08 5.85
C ARG A 15 -17.00 -11.91 7.14
N GLY A 16 -16.22 -12.99 7.17
CA GLY A 16 -16.13 -13.83 8.37
C GLY A 16 -15.61 -13.04 9.58
N GLN A 17 -15.94 -13.52 10.78
CA GLN A 17 -15.55 -13.00 12.12
C GLN A 17 -14.04 -12.82 12.34
N GLY A 18 -13.19 -13.10 11.35
CA GLY A 18 -11.81 -13.52 11.58
C GLY A 18 -11.81 -14.89 12.26
N ARG A 19 -11.00 -15.83 11.78
CA ARG A 19 -10.94 -17.21 12.31
C ARG A 19 -10.30 -17.31 13.71
N PHE A 20 -10.09 -16.18 14.37
CA PHE A 20 -8.97 -15.97 15.26
C PHE A 20 -9.44 -15.28 16.54
N PRO A 21 -9.48 -15.99 17.69
CA PRO A 21 -9.88 -15.40 18.96
C PRO A 21 -9.01 -14.18 19.29
N PRO A 22 -9.59 -13.06 19.77
CA PRO A 22 -8.83 -11.84 20.07
C PRO A 22 -7.66 -12.06 21.04
N SER A 23 -7.79 -13.04 21.95
CA SER A 23 -6.78 -13.46 22.91
C SER A 23 -5.63 -14.30 22.34
N LEU A 24 -5.83 -14.94 21.19
CA LEU A 24 -4.90 -15.92 20.60
C LEU A 24 -4.26 -15.45 19.30
N SER A 25 -4.61 -14.25 18.84
CA SER A 25 -4.31 -13.85 17.47
C SER A 25 -4.02 -12.37 17.39
N GLY A 26 -2.80 -12.00 17.75
CA GLY A 26 -2.24 -10.70 17.38
C GLY A 26 -1.95 -10.65 15.88
N VAL A 27 -2.95 -10.80 15.03
CA VAL A 27 -2.79 -10.60 13.58
C VAL A 27 -2.49 -9.12 13.38
N ARG A 28 -1.21 -8.81 13.17
CA ARG A 28 -0.75 -7.47 12.85
C ARG A 28 -1.12 -7.19 11.41
N ILE A 29 -2.21 -6.47 11.22
CA ILE A 29 -2.56 -5.94 9.91
C ILE A 29 -1.66 -4.72 9.68
N PRO A 30 -0.93 -4.65 8.55
CA PRO A 30 -0.21 -3.45 8.16
C PRO A 30 -1.14 -2.25 8.17
N SER A 31 -0.68 -1.07 8.59
CA SER A 31 -1.47 0.14 8.36
C SER A 31 -1.62 0.37 6.86
N ALA A 32 -2.65 1.11 6.44
CA ALA A 32 -2.85 1.46 5.04
C ALA A 32 -1.57 2.09 4.42
N VAL A 33 -0.87 2.93 5.19
CA VAL A 33 0.44 3.51 4.82
C VAL A 33 1.48 2.43 4.54
N ARG A 34 1.67 1.49 5.48
CA ARG A 34 2.68 0.42 5.31
C ARG A 34 2.30 -0.52 4.18
N TYR A 35 1.02 -0.79 3.99
CA TYR A 35 0.51 -1.59 2.89
C TYR A 35 0.76 -0.91 1.54
N CYS A 36 0.45 0.38 1.43
CA CYS A 36 0.73 1.18 0.23
C CYS A 36 2.22 1.18 -0.12
N GLU A 37 3.10 1.46 0.84
CA GLU A 37 4.56 1.39 0.60
C GLU A 37 5.02 -0.02 0.17
N ALA A 38 4.44 -1.08 0.74
CA ALA A 38 4.74 -2.45 0.32
C ALA A 38 4.32 -2.70 -1.13
N MET A 39 3.14 -2.24 -1.54
CA MET A 39 2.65 -2.39 -2.92
C MET A 39 3.51 -1.59 -3.91
N ILE A 40 3.88 -0.35 -3.59
CA ILE A 40 4.81 0.45 -4.40
C ILE A 40 6.17 -0.26 -4.52
N ARG A 41 6.67 -0.85 -3.42
CA ARG A 41 7.93 -1.62 -3.46
C ARG A 41 7.82 -2.85 -4.36
N LEU A 42 6.74 -3.60 -4.27
CA LEU A 42 6.51 -4.75 -5.15
C LEU A 42 6.42 -4.30 -6.61
N LEU A 43 5.72 -3.21 -6.90
CA LEU A 43 5.66 -2.60 -8.23
C LEU A 43 7.07 -2.23 -8.74
N CYS A 44 7.93 -1.66 -7.90
CA CYS A 44 9.32 -1.37 -8.27
C CYS A 44 10.10 -2.64 -8.65
N LEU A 45 9.97 -3.69 -7.84
CA LEU A 45 10.72 -4.94 -8.00
C LEU A 45 10.22 -5.78 -9.19
N ASP A 46 8.92 -5.72 -9.45
CA ASP A 46 8.26 -6.42 -10.55
C ASP A 46 8.08 -5.52 -11.79
N SER A 47 8.78 -4.39 -11.86
CA SER A 47 8.81 -3.51 -13.05
C SER A 47 9.23 -4.31 -14.28
N GLU A 48 8.50 -4.13 -15.37
CA GLU A 48 8.60 -4.85 -16.65
C GLU A 48 8.26 -6.36 -16.56
N SER A 49 7.76 -6.83 -15.41
CA SER A 49 7.26 -8.20 -15.25
C SER A 49 5.75 -8.30 -15.54
N PRO A 50 5.24 -9.50 -15.86
CA PRO A 50 3.79 -9.73 -16.01
C PRO A 50 2.96 -9.40 -14.76
N ARG A 51 3.59 -9.24 -13.59
CA ARG A 51 2.92 -8.89 -12.32
C ARG A 51 2.79 -7.38 -12.13
N GLU A 52 3.49 -6.54 -12.89
CA GLU A 52 3.42 -5.08 -12.78
C GLU A 52 1.98 -4.55 -12.80
N PRO A 53 1.11 -4.95 -13.75
CA PRO A 53 -0.26 -4.45 -13.80
C PRO A 53 -1.11 -4.83 -12.58
N TYR A 54 -0.79 -5.97 -11.95
CA TYR A 54 -1.49 -6.43 -10.75
C TYR A 54 -1.24 -5.50 -9.55
N TRP A 55 0.03 -5.13 -9.33
CA TRP A 55 0.38 -4.18 -8.27
C TRP A 55 -0.17 -2.79 -8.55
N MET A 56 -0.14 -2.34 -9.81
CA MET A 56 -0.73 -1.08 -10.23
C MET A 56 -2.24 -1.04 -9.92
N ALA A 57 -2.98 -2.10 -10.26
CA ALA A 57 -4.42 -2.19 -9.97
C ALA A 57 -4.74 -2.09 -8.46
N ILE A 58 -3.92 -2.70 -7.60
CA ILE A 58 -4.06 -2.58 -6.14
C ILE A 58 -3.80 -1.14 -5.68
N LEU A 59 -2.80 -0.46 -6.25
CA LEU A 59 -2.51 0.93 -5.92
C LEU A 59 -3.61 1.87 -6.39
N THR A 60 -4.20 1.66 -7.57
CA THR A 60 -5.38 2.40 -8.04
C THR A 60 -6.56 2.19 -7.09
N TYR A 61 -6.75 0.97 -6.58
CA TYR A 61 -7.79 0.71 -5.57
C TYR A 61 -7.55 1.50 -4.28
N LEU A 62 -6.30 1.55 -3.78
CA LEU A 62 -5.96 2.34 -2.60
C LEU A 62 -6.18 3.84 -2.85
N LEU A 63 -5.83 4.34 -4.03
CA LEU A 63 -6.08 5.72 -4.43
C LEU A 63 -7.58 6.03 -4.42
N GLU A 64 -8.40 5.18 -5.04
CA GLU A 64 -9.83 5.41 -5.24
C GLU A 64 -10.64 5.31 -3.93
N TYR A 65 -10.30 4.36 -3.06
CA TYR A 65 -11.16 3.98 -1.93
C TYR A 65 -10.55 4.21 -0.54
N VAL A 66 -9.25 4.46 -0.44
CA VAL A 66 -8.55 4.59 0.84
C VAL A 66 -7.90 5.96 0.99
N ASP A 67 -7.50 6.61 -0.10
CA ASP A 67 -7.01 7.98 -0.04
C ASP A 67 -8.05 8.91 0.57
N GLU A 68 -7.57 9.93 1.29
CA GLU A 68 -8.41 10.93 1.97
C GLU A 68 -9.30 10.39 3.12
N THR A 69 -9.21 9.11 3.46
CA THR A 69 -9.81 8.55 4.68
C THR A 69 -8.95 8.85 5.92
N ASP A 70 -9.51 8.63 7.11
CA ASP A 70 -8.81 8.85 8.38
C ASP A 70 -7.64 7.87 8.63
N ILE A 71 -7.60 6.75 7.90
CA ILE A 71 -6.58 5.71 8.04
C ILE A 71 -5.38 5.87 7.09
N PHE A 72 -5.43 6.84 6.16
CA PHE A 72 -4.37 7.08 5.19
C PHE A 72 -4.22 8.56 4.85
N GLN A 73 -3.00 9.09 5.03
CA GLN A 73 -2.62 10.39 4.51
C GLN A 73 -1.28 10.27 3.77
N LYS A 74 -1.19 10.89 2.58
CA LYS A 74 0.02 10.85 1.74
C LYS A 74 1.29 11.35 2.45
N ASN A 75 1.17 12.30 3.37
CA ASN A 75 2.29 12.83 4.16
C ASN A 75 2.88 11.80 5.14
N TRP A 76 2.17 10.69 5.42
CA TRP A 76 2.68 9.58 6.23
C TRP A 76 3.53 8.59 5.43
N LEU A 77 3.55 8.70 4.10
CA LEU A 77 4.47 7.95 3.24
C LEU A 77 5.89 8.53 3.38
N ARG A 78 6.89 7.65 3.35
CA ARG A 78 8.30 8.04 3.22
C ARG A 78 8.54 8.77 1.90
N GLU A 79 9.49 9.70 1.88
CA GLU A 79 9.74 10.66 0.78
C GLU A 79 9.64 10.05 -0.63
N GLY A 80 10.45 9.03 -0.93
CA GLY A 80 10.47 8.43 -2.28
C GLY A 80 9.18 7.74 -2.68
N TYR A 81 8.46 7.15 -1.71
CA TYR A 81 7.13 6.57 -1.95
C TYR A 81 6.08 7.66 -2.18
N ARG A 82 6.18 8.77 -1.43
CA ARG A 82 5.28 9.91 -1.54
C ARG A 82 5.36 10.58 -2.90
N GLN A 83 6.57 10.74 -3.44
CA GLN A 83 6.79 11.32 -4.77
C GLN A 83 6.10 10.50 -5.87
N PHE A 84 6.31 9.17 -5.87
CA PHE A 84 5.61 8.28 -6.80
C PHE A 84 4.08 8.33 -6.61
N TYR A 85 3.61 8.25 -5.36
CA TYR A 85 2.18 8.24 -5.06
C TYR A 85 1.47 9.52 -5.52
N GLU A 86 2.10 10.68 -5.31
CA GLU A 86 1.57 11.97 -5.76
C GLU A 86 1.51 12.05 -7.29
N ALA A 87 2.58 11.65 -7.99
CA ALA A 87 2.62 11.60 -9.44
C ALA A 87 1.52 10.69 -10.01
N MET A 88 1.33 9.50 -9.41
CA MET A 88 0.25 8.59 -9.76
C MET A 88 -1.13 9.21 -9.54
N LYS A 89 -1.35 9.90 -8.39
CA LYS A 89 -2.61 10.61 -8.08
C LYS A 89 -2.93 11.69 -9.12
N GLN A 90 -1.91 12.36 -9.64
CA GLN A 90 -2.06 13.44 -10.63
C GLN A 90 -2.17 12.93 -12.07
N GLY A 91 -1.99 11.62 -12.31
CA GLY A 91 -1.88 11.07 -13.66
C GLY A 91 -0.63 11.57 -14.40
N ASP A 92 0.43 11.90 -13.66
CA ASP A 92 1.66 12.45 -14.20
C ASP A 92 2.41 11.39 -15.04
N PRO A 93 2.73 11.66 -16.32
CA PRO A 93 3.51 10.74 -17.15
C PRO A 93 4.90 10.41 -16.57
N GLU A 94 5.46 11.29 -15.75
CA GLU A 94 6.76 11.09 -15.10
C GLU A 94 6.69 10.18 -13.85
N MET A 95 5.52 9.62 -13.50
CA MET A 95 5.41 8.70 -12.35
C MET A 95 6.38 7.53 -12.42
N TYR A 96 6.68 7.02 -13.62
CA TYR A 96 7.64 5.92 -13.81
C TYR A 96 9.10 6.35 -13.55
N LEU A 97 9.44 7.63 -13.70
CA LEU A 97 10.76 8.16 -13.32
C LEU A 97 10.95 8.09 -11.80
N HIS A 98 9.94 8.46 -11.03
CA HIS A 98 9.94 8.31 -9.58
C HIS A 98 10.03 6.84 -9.16
N LEU A 99 9.30 5.96 -9.82
CA LEU A 99 9.34 4.51 -9.57
C LEU A 99 10.74 3.93 -9.82
N ARG A 100 11.39 4.27 -10.95
CA ARG A 100 12.76 3.85 -11.27
C ARG A 100 13.77 4.38 -10.26
N THR A 101 13.67 5.65 -9.90
CA THR A 101 14.55 6.28 -8.89
C THR A 101 14.46 5.54 -7.55
N LEU A 102 13.24 5.20 -7.13
CA LEU A 102 12.99 4.46 -5.89
C LEU A 102 13.56 3.03 -5.97
N ARG A 103 13.42 2.35 -7.12
CA ARG A 103 14.01 1.03 -7.37
C ARG A 103 15.54 1.04 -7.20
N ASP A 104 16.22 2.04 -7.77
CA ASP A 104 17.68 2.15 -7.69
C ASP A 104 18.18 2.33 -6.25
N VAL A 105 17.41 3.03 -5.40
CA VAL A 105 17.68 3.15 -3.97
C VAL A 105 17.63 1.77 -3.29
N PHE A 106 16.63 0.94 -3.62
CA PHE A 106 16.52 -0.40 -3.04
C PHE A 106 17.68 -1.30 -3.46
N ILE A 107 18.06 -1.28 -4.74
CA ILE A 107 19.18 -2.09 -5.26
C ILE A 107 20.49 -1.69 -4.57
N LYS A 108 20.75 -0.38 -4.42
CA LYS A 108 21.95 0.12 -3.74
C LYS A 108 21.98 -0.20 -2.24
N SER A 109 20.82 -0.33 -1.59
CA SER A 109 20.72 -0.68 -0.16
C SER A 109 20.88 -2.17 0.15
N SER A 110 20.91 -3.03 -0.88
CA SER A 110 21.06 -4.49 -0.77
C SER A 110 22.48 -4.99 -1.02
N VAL A 111 23.43 -4.09 -1.25
CA VAL A 111 24.88 -4.35 -1.40
C VAL A 111 25.59 -3.84 -0.15
#